data_AF-A0A2A2EIS3-F1
#
_entry.id   AF-A0A2A2EIS3-F1
#
_cell.length_a   1.000
_cell.length_b   1.000
_cell.length_c   1.000
_cell.angle_alpha   90.00
_cell.angle_beta   90.00
_cell.angle_gamma   90.00
#
_symmetry.space_group_name_H-M   'P 1'
#
loop_
_entity.id
_entity.type
_entity.pdbx_description
1 polymer ?
#
loop_
_entity_poly.entity_id
_entity_poly.type
_entity_poly.pdbx_seq_one_letter_code
_entity_poly.pdbx_strand_id
1 'polypeptide(L)'
;MTDSSQHADGTRAARPTGFSRTKRLMVTLPIFIILLGILVTVSTNTRIEVEDTPRAMSFATLTPDTAVTFDTEDELPGAGTYKVRKQYRTIDAKRPSTGEVQRVRVLIRTPEGAPSKGLPGMVFMHGAGYGTCDNSFGDIATSMASAGFVTAVLDKPVWSTSDLNRDYGGSAVVYDQVIDMLRSMDAVDGHKVGIYATSEATWISSYLLDIDDDVAFQILLSPMVFSPRHSLAFLAVQNFALAGANGGYQSIVRRVFSFDLAMFHLDNIDIRTSTPKAFSIPTMVAYGSKDVMTAQVQGFKEILALAHRAGNWDVSLRSYPIANHVLRLGDESMSGTPFADDYVDDMVAWAVGTSRGLKQTSERIAGTPLYQSIPVPRGLHAHRVMTVYGTIVLALMAVMMLVSLVVSLVALVMHIRNRRRGLGPALGLRERFGGALLMLTIVTLVALFVFLGGFGEVVIAVVHMAWGSAPPDDSGMMYWSWPFIQVVCIVLLWAWSRVFAGIIEALSMRGVLRWPMRRGALRQIASGAQPVVATTRLGRVLFWTVAFTMLLILLSFSFWGLFLF
;
A
#
# COMPACT_ATOMS: atom_id res chain seq x y z
N MET A 1 -22.30 -85.84 -48.33
CA MET A 1 -23.23 -84.93 -47.63
C MET A 1 -22.52 -84.45 -46.38
N THR A 2 -22.08 -83.19 -46.44
CA THR A 2 -21.64 -82.27 -45.37
C THR A 2 -20.69 -82.74 -44.25
N ASP A 3 -19.53 -82.10 -44.28
CA ASP A 3 -18.41 -82.13 -43.36
C ASP A 3 -18.34 -80.81 -42.55
N SER A 4 -17.66 -80.86 -41.41
CA SER A 4 -16.96 -79.79 -40.69
C SER A 4 -17.73 -78.72 -39.87
N SER A 5 -17.67 -78.92 -38.55
CA SER A 5 -17.22 -77.99 -37.49
C SER A 5 -17.01 -76.50 -37.79
N GLN A 6 -17.58 -75.63 -36.94
CA GLN A 6 -16.88 -74.44 -36.44
C GLN A 6 -17.46 -73.97 -35.09
N HIS A 7 -16.72 -74.24 -34.01
CA HIS A 7 -16.84 -73.54 -32.74
C HIS A 7 -16.34 -72.10 -32.91
N ALA A 8 -17.24 -71.12 -32.81
CA ALA A 8 -16.87 -69.72 -32.66
C ALA A 8 -16.80 -69.38 -31.16
N ASP A 9 -15.62 -69.55 -30.57
CA ASP A 9 -15.28 -69.03 -29.24
C ASP A 9 -15.12 -67.50 -29.33
N GLY A 10 -16.25 -66.80 -29.22
CA GLY A 10 -16.30 -65.36 -29.15
C GLY A 10 -15.97 -64.87 -27.74
N THR A 11 -14.67 -64.80 -27.41
CA THR A 11 -14.19 -64.04 -26.25
C THR A 11 -14.54 -62.56 -26.44
N ARG A 12 -15.73 -62.17 -25.96
CA ARG A 12 -16.08 -60.77 -25.69
C ARG A 12 -15.06 -60.24 -24.70
N ALA A 13 -14.02 -59.56 -25.22
CA ALA A 13 -13.09 -58.79 -24.40
C ALA A 13 -13.92 -57.84 -23.52
N ALA A 14 -13.97 -58.14 -22.22
CA ALA A 14 -14.68 -57.33 -21.24
C ALA A 14 -14.16 -55.90 -21.37
N ARG A 15 -15.04 -54.97 -21.80
CA ARG A 15 -14.74 -53.54 -21.74
C ARG A 15 -14.34 -53.26 -20.28
N PRO A 16 -13.16 -52.67 -20.02
CA PRO A 16 -12.78 -52.36 -18.65
C PRO A 16 -13.90 -51.52 -18.05
N THR A 17 -14.40 -51.93 -16.89
CA THR A 17 -15.43 -51.21 -16.14
C THR A 17 -14.76 -50.06 -15.40
N GLY A 18 -15.35 -48.87 -15.44
CA GLY A 18 -14.81 -47.68 -14.76
C GLY A 18 -14.66 -47.91 -13.25
N PHE A 19 -14.03 -46.97 -12.55
CA PHE A 19 -13.90 -47.06 -11.10
C PHE A 19 -15.28 -47.09 -10.43
N SER A 20 -15.44 -47.94 -9.42
CA SER A 20 -16.63 -47.95 -8.56
C SER A 20 -16.76 -46.62 -7.80
N ARG A 21 -17.96 -46.30 -7.30
CA ARG A 21 -18.19 -45.07 -6.50
C ARG A 21 -17.23 -45.00 -5.30
N THR A 22 -17.05 -46.11 -4.59
CA THR A 22 -16.11 -46.23 -3.47
C THR A 22 -14.67 -45.98 -3.91
N LYS A 23 -14.22 -46.59 -5.01
CA LYS A 23 -12.86 -46.40 -5.53
C LYS A 23 -12.63 -44.96 -6.00
N ARG A 24 -13.62 -44.30 -6.60
CA ARG A 24 -13.54 -42.88 -6.95
C ARG A 24 -13.37 -42.01 -5.71
N LEU A 25 -14.12 -42.28 -4.64
CA LEU A 25 -14.00 -41.56 -3.38
C LEU A 25 -12.62 -41.77 -2.73
N MET A 26 -12.14 -43.02 -2.68
CA MET A 26 -10.82 -43.37 -2.14
C MET A 26 -9.64 -42.74 -2.89
N VAL A 27 -9.82 -42.36 -4.17
CA VAL A 27 -8.79 -41.62 -4.94
C VAL A 27 -8.99 -40.11 -4.81
N THR A 28 -10.23 -39.63 -4.78
CA THR A 28 -10.57 -38.20 -4.70
C THR A 28 -10.15 -37.60 -3.36
N LEU A 29 -10.42 -38.29 -2.25
CA LEU A 29 -10.16 -37.77 -0.91
C LEU A 29 -8.67 -37.52 -0.62
N PRO A 30 -7.74 -38.45 -0.90
CA PRO A 30 -6.30 -38.17 -0.75
C PRO A 30 -5.83 -37.00 -1.60
N ILE A 31 -6.29 -36.88 -2.86
CA ILE A 31 -5.92 -35.75 -3.73
C ILE A 31 -6.40 -34.43 -3.12
N PHE A 32 -7.63 -34.39 -2.61
CA PHE A 32 -8.17 -33.21 -1.93
C PHE A 32 -7.32 -32.81 -0.71
N ILE A 33 -6.97 -33.77 0.15
CA ILE A 33 -6.16 -33.53 1.34
C ILE A 33 -4.77 -33.00 0.94
N ILE A 34 -4.14 -33.57 -0.09
CA ILE A 34 -2.83 -33.12 -0.58
C ILE A 34 -2.92 -31.68 -1.12
N LEU A 35 -3.91 -31.39 -1.96
CA LEU A 35 -4.08 -30.04 -2.53
C LEU A 35 -4.35 -29.00 -1.44
N LEU A 36 -5.23 -29.31 -0.50
CA LEU A 36 -5.52 -28.43 0.64
C LEU A 36 -4.27 -28.25 1.51
N GLY A 37 -3.55 -29.33 1.82
CA GLY A 37 -2.33 -29.30 2.62
C GLY A 37 -1.23 -28.43 2.00
N ILE A 38 -1.05 -28.49 0.67
CA ILE A 38 -0.11 -27.62 -0.06
C ILE A 38 -0.49 -26.14 0.13
N LEU A 39 -1.77 -25.79 -0.08
CA LEU A 39 -2.23 -24.40 0.00
C LEU A 39 -2.26 -23.87 1.43
N VAL A 40 -2.60 -24.69 2.41
CA VAL A 40 -2.48 -24.31 3.83
C VAL A 40 -1.00 -24.08 4.16
N THR A 41 -0.10 -24.98 3.76
CA THR A 41 1.34 -24.85 4.02
C THR A 41 1.91 -23.57 3.42
N VAL A 42 1.56 -23.24 2.17
CA VAL A 42 1.98 -21.98 1.54
C VAL A 42 1.43 -20.79 2.32
N SER A 43 0.15 -20.78 2.69
CA SER A 43 -0.45 -19.70 3.49
C SER A 43 0.19 -19.51 4.86
N THR A 44 0.59 -20.61 5.51
CA THR A 44 1.33 -20.59 6.78
C THR A 44 2.74 -20.07 6.59
N ASN A 45 3.46 -20.54 5.56
CA ASN A 45 4.85 -20.13 5.29
C ASN A 45 4.96 -18.68 4.81
N THR A 46 3.91 -18.11 4.21
CA THR A 46 3.87 -16.69 3.82
C THR A 46 3.25 -15.80 4.88
N ARG A 47 2.92 -16.32 6.07
CA ARG A 47 2.36 -15.53 7.16
C ARG A 47 3.40 -14.57 7.72
N ILE A 48 3.01 -13.30 7.84
CA ILE A 48 3.75 -12.30 8.62
C ILE A 48 3.03 -12.14 9.95
N GLU A 49 3.73 -12.39 11.06
CA GLU A 49 3.14 -12.37 12.40
C GLU A 49 2.67 -10.96 12.79
N VAL A 50 1.72 -10.92 13.73
CA VAL A 50 1.33 -9.66 14.39
C VAL A 50 2.32 -9.49 15.52
N GLU A 51 2.95 -8.32 15.65
CA GLU A 51 3.66 -8.03 16.89
C GLU A 51 2.67 -7.92 18.05
N ASP A 52 2.87 -8.70 19.11
CA ASP A 52 2.18 -8.52 20.39
C ASP A 52 2.77 -7.31 21.10
N THR A 53 2.32 -6.14 20.68
CA THR A 53 2.69 -4.84 21.24
C THR A 53 1.44 -4.13 21.78
N PRO A 54 1.59 -3.16 22.70
CA PRO A 54 0.45 -2.55 23.36
C PRO A 54 -0.51 -1.93 22.35
N ARG A 55 -1.80 -2.22 22.50
CA ARG A 55 -2.88 -1.62 21.73
C ARG A 55 -3.54 -0.51 22.56
N ALA A 56 -4.28 0.37 21.89
CA ALA A 56 -4.99 1.48 22.53
C ALA A 56 -4.07 2.32 23.43
N MET A 57 -2.92 2.72 22.88
CA MET A 57 -1.96 3.56 23.57
C MET A 57 -2.48 4.99 23.65
N SER A 58 -2.15 5.67 24.75
CA SER A 58 -2.40 7.10 24.92
C SER A 58 -1.12 7.84 25.31
N PHE A 59 -1.10 9.13 25.03
CA PHE A 59 -0.11 10.08 25.53
C PHE A 59 -0.87 11.27 26.12
N ALA A 60 -0.79 11.44 27.44
CA ALA A 60 -1.47 12.53 28.12
C ALA A 60 -0.81 13.88 27.80
N THR A 61 -1.65 14.88 27.55
CA THR A 61 -1.25 16.29 27.55
C THR A 61 -1.30 16.84 28.97
N LEU A 62 -0.55 17.92 29.23
CA LEU A 62 -0.48 18.55 30.55
C LEU A 62 -1.63 19.52 30.80
N THR A 63 -2.18 20.09 29.74
CA THR A 63 -3.30 21.03 29.75
C THR A 63 -4.10 20.93 28.45
N PRO A 64 -5.42 21.15 28.46
CA PRO A 64 -6.21 21.27 27.23
C PRO A 64 -6.00 22.60 26.51
N ASP A 65 -5.48 23.63 27.19
CA ASP A 65 -5.22 24.96 26.63
C ASP A 65 -4.01 24.94 25.70
N THR A 66 -4.22 25.12 24.40
CA THR A 66 -3.17 25.07 23.38
C THR A 66 -2.37 26.37 23.25
N ALA A 67 -2.77 27.45 23.95
CA ALA A 67 -2.12 28.74 23.82
C ALA A 67 -0.59 28.67 23.95
N VAL A 68 0.12 29.41 23.09
CA VAL A 68 1.57 29.53 23.15
C VAL A 68 1.96 30.91 23.65
N THR A 69 2.62 30.96 24.81
CA THR A 69 3.06 32.21 25.44
C THR A 69 4.55 32.16 25.77
N PHE A 70 5.18 33.33 25.83
CA PHE A 70 6.61 33.50 26.07
C PHE A 70 6.87 34.51 27.19
N ASP A 71 8.05 34.43 27.79
CA ASP A 71 8.55 35.36 28.81
C ASP A 71 8.99 36.68 28.15
N THR A 72 8.03 37.59 27.94
CA THR A 72 8.26 38.92 27.34
C THR A 72 7.15 39.90 27.72
N GLU A 73 7.51 41.18 27.88
CA GLU A 73 6.55 42.29 28.03
C GLU A 73 6.21 42.94 26.67
N ASP A 74 7.03 42.69 25.64
CA ASP A 74 6.81 43.22 24.29
C ASP A 74 5.60 42.57 23.61
N GLU A 75 4.78 43.37 22.95
CA GLU A 75 3.71 42.88 22.08
C GLU A 75 4.32 42.25 20.81
N LEU A 76 4.20 40.93 20.69
CA LEU A 76 4.71 40.19 19.55
C LEU A 76 3.73 40.26 18.36
N PRO A 77 4.22 40.38 17.12
CA PRO A 77 3.35 40.39 15.94
C PRO A 77 2.64 39.04 15.78
N GLY A 78 1.32 39.09 15.64
CA GLY A 78 0.47 37.94 15.36
C GLY A 78 0.06 37.88 13.89
N ALA A 79 -0.79 36.91 13.56
CA ALA A 79 -1.40 36.85 12.23
C ALA A 79 -2.20 38.14 11.95
N GLY A 80 -1.99 38.73 10.78
CA GLY A 80 -2.66 39.97 10.35
C GLY A 80 -1.98 41.28 10.76
N THR A 81 -0.87 41.26 11.52
CA THR A 81 -0.16 42.50 11.92
C THR A 81 0.36 43.30 10.73
N TYR A 82 0.91 42.64 9.71
CA TYR A 82 1.47 43.26 8.50
C TYR A 82 0.69 42.87 7.24
N LYS A 83 0.62 43.78 6.27
CA LYS A 83 0.21 43.43 4.90
C LYS A 83 1.28 42.55 4.25
N VAL A 84 0.90 41.73 3.27
CA VAL A 84 1.80 40.76 2.65
C VAL A 84 1.96 41.03 1.16
N ARG A 85 3.21 41.23 0.72
CA ARG A 85 3.59 41.29 -0.69
C ARG A 85 4.01 39.91 -1.19
N LYS A 86 3.55 39.56 -2.39
CA LYS A 86 3.90 38.29 -3.07
C LYS A 86 4.91 38.53 -4.18
N GLN A 87 5.89 37.65 -4.32
CA GLN A 87 6.87 37.70 -5.39
C GLN A 87 7.23 36.28 -5.86
N TYR A 88 7.18 36.06 -7.17
CA TYR A 88 7.63 34.81 -7.76
C TYR A 88 9.12 34.84 -8.08
N ARG A 89 9.75 33.70 -7.85
CA ARG A 89 11.11 33.34 -8.26
C ARG A 89 11.10 32.00 -8.95
N THR A 90 12.21 31.67 -9.58
CA THR A 90 12.40 30.38 -10.22
C THR A 90 13.81 29.91 -9.92
N ILE A 91 13.94 28.63 -9.61
CA ILE A 91 15.21 27.94 -9.44
C ILE A 91 15.31 26.77 -10.40
N ASP A 92 16.55 26.42 -10.72
CA ASP A 92 16.87 25.18 -11.42
C ASP A 92 17.18 24.12 -10.36
N ALA A 93 16.18 23.30 -10.03
CA ALA A 93 16.29 22.21 -9.07
C ALA A 93 17.02 21.05 -9.73
N LYS A 94 18.32 20.91 -9.46
CA LYS A 94 19.15 19.83 -9.99
C LYS A 94 19.11 18.62 -9.07
N ARG A 95 18.68 17.47 -9.59
CA ARG A 95 18.70 16.19 -8.88
C ARG A 95 20.15 15.73 -8.68
N PRO A 96 20.64 15.57 -7.44
CA PRO A 96 22.05 15.21 -7.21
C PRO A 96 22.45 13.88 -7.82
N SER A 97 21.55 12.89 -7.78
CA SER A 97 21.84 11.51 -8.19
C SER A 97 21.97 11.31 -9.71
N THR A 98 21.27 12.12 -10.51
CA THR A 98 21.22 11.95 -11.99
C THR A 98 21.67 13.19 -12.77
N GLY A 99 21.71 14.36 -12.12
CA GLY A 99 21.92 15.65 -12.78
C GLY A 99 20.70 16.20 -13.52
N GLU A 100 19.55 15.51 -13.46
CA GLU A 100 18.29 15.99 -14.05
C GLU A 100 17.90 17.35 -13.45
N VAL A 101 17.49 18.30 -14.29
CA VAL A 101 17.11 19.65 -13.86
C VAL A 101 15.61 19.85 -14.06
N GLN A 102 14.93 20.26 -13.00
CA GLN A 102 13.54 20.70 -13.04
C GLN A 102 13.50 22.21 -12.75
N ARG A 103 12.81 22.98 -13.59
CA ARG A 103 12.55 24.40 -13.33
C ARG A 103 11.41 24.51 -12.32
N VAL A 104 11.70 24.99 -11.12
CA VAL A 104 10.78 25.04 -9.98
C VAL A 104 10.42 26.49 -9.67
N ARG A 105 9.13 26.81 -9.56
CA ARG A 105 8.71 28.15 -9.11
C ARG A 105 8.74 28.22 -7.60
N VAL A 106 9.05 29.40 -7.08
CA VAL A 106 9.04 29.71 -5.65
C VAL A 106 8.20 30.97 -5.44
N LEU A 107 7.18 30.88 -4.60
CA LEU A 107 6.38 32.03 -4.16
C LEU A 107 6.90 32.50 -2.82
N ILE A 108 7.53 33.68 -2.83
CA ILE A 108 8.02 34.39 -1.65
C ILE A 108 6.95 35.38 -1.19
N ARG A 109 6.71 35.42 0.12
CA ARG A 109 5.84 36.40 0.77
C ARG A 109 6.66 37.22 1.75
N THR A 110 6.52 38.54 1.69
CA THR A 110 7.26 39.48 2.55
C THR A 110 6.28 40.41 3.27
N PRO A 111 6.43 40.63 4.59
CA PRO A 111 5.62 41.59 5.32
C PRO A 111 5.95 43.02 4.87
N GLU A 112 4.93 43.83 4.69
CA GLU A 112 5.05 45.25 4.38
C GLU A 112 4.91 46.07 5.66
N GLY A 113 5.86 47.00 5.87
CA GLY A 113 5.89 47.83 7.09
C GLY A 113 6.58 47.19 8.29
N ALA A 114 7.02 45.94 8.19
CA ALA A 114 7.94 45.34 9.15
C ALA A 114 9.36 45.95 9.03
N PRO A 115 10.25 45.76 10.02
CA PRO A 115 11.64 46.20 9.94
C PRO A 115 12.31 45.78 8.63
N SER A 116 13.13 46.67 8.05
CA SER A 116 13.74 46.45 6.73
C SER A 116 14.83 45.39 6.72
N LYS A 117 15.28 44.94 7.89
CA LYS A 117 16.32 43.91 8.10
C LYS A 117 16.03 43.11 9.37
N GLY A 118 16.64 41.94 9.47
CA GLY A 118 16.61 41.12 10.68
C GLY A 118 15.35 40.25 10.80
N LEU A 119 14.55 40.13 9.74
CA LEU A 119 13.32 39.36 9.75
C LEU A 119 13.64 37.85 9.72
N PRO A 120 12.90 37.02 10.47
CA PRO A 120 13.06 35.57 10.35
C PRO A 120 12.48 35.05 9.02
N GLY A 121 12.99 33.91 8.58
CA GLY A 121 12.57 33.23 7.35
C GLY A 121 11.88 31.89 7.62
N MET A 122 11.01 31.45 6.70
CA MET A 122 10.41 30.10 6.79
C MET A 122 10.18 29.47 5.41
N VAL A 123 10.68 28.25 5.23
CA VAL A 123 10.42 27.44 4.02
C VAL A 123 9.37 26.38 4.30
N PHE A 124 8.36 26.29 3.44
CA PHE A 124 7.26 25.31 3.55
C PHE A 124 7.53 24.09 2.67
N MET A 125 7.47 22.91 3.26
CA MET A 125 7.81 21.63 2.65
C MET A 125 6.57 20.75 2.44
N HIS A 126 6.43 20.22 1.22
CA HIS A 126 5.24 19.50 0.77
C HIS A 126 5.24 18.05 1.18
N GLY A 127 4.14 17.60 1.78
CA GLY A 127 3.80 16.18 1.95
C GLY A 127 3.61 15.44 0.62
N ALA A 128 3.03 14.24 0.66
CA ALA A 128 2.88 13.38 -0.52
C ALA A 128 2.12 14.05 -1.69
N GLY A 129 2.38 13.61 -2.92
CA GLY A 129 1.76 14.16 -4.13
C GLY A 129 2.61 15.20 -4.86
N TYR A 130 1.97 16.15 -5.56
CA TYR A 130 2.59 17.10 -6.50
C TYR A 130 2.19 18.56 -6.23
N GLY A 131 2.24 18.97 -4.96
CA GLY A 131 1.90 20.34 -4.56
C GLY A 131 2.73 21.41 -5.28
N THR A 132 2.11 22.55 -5.55
CA THR A 132 2.71 23.73 -6.18
C THR A 132 2.77 24.90 -5.20
N CYS A 133 3.57 25.93 -5.53
CA CYS A 133 3.63 27.16 -4.74
C CYS A 133 2.29 27.91 -4.64
N ASP A 134 1.36 27.63 -5.57
CA ASP A 134 0.08 28.35 -5.70
C ASP A 134 -1.08 27.62 -5.04
N ASN A 135 -1.07 26.28 -5.05
CA ASN A 135 -2.19 25.47 -4.54
C ASN A 135 -1.97 24.96 -3.11
N SER A 136 -0.79 25.17 -2.53
CA SER A 136 -0.41 24.67 -1.22
C SER A 136 0.03 25.78 -0.30
N PHE A 137 -0.27 25.64 0.99
CA PHE A 137 0.15 26.55 2.07
C PHE A 137 -0.27 28.02 1.90
N GLY A 138 -1.18 28.32 0.97
CA GLY A 138 -1.50 29.68 0.59
C GLY A 138 -1.99 30.54 1.75
N ASP A 139 -2.79 29.95 2.63
CA ASP A 139 -3.30 30.54 3.87
C ASP A 139 -2.23 30.62 4.96
N ILE A 140 -1.69 29.48 5.40
CA ILE A 140 -0.75 29.41 6.55
C ILE A 140 0.54 30.20 6.28
N ALA A 141 1.09 30.14 5.06
CA ALA A 141 2.28 30.92 4.71
C ALA A 141 1.98 32.43 4.62
N THR A 142 0.73 32.81 4.37
CA THR A 142 0.30 34.22 4.42
C THR A 142 0.09 34.67 5.85
N SER A 143 -0.53 33.86 6.71
CA SER A 143 -0.64 34.15 8.15
C SER A 143 0.73 34.33 8.79
N MET A 144 1.65 33.41 8.53
CA MET A 144 3.04 33.50 9.00
C MET A 144 3.74 34.75 8.45
N ALA A 145 3.59 35.05 7.15
CA ALA A 145 4.18 36.25 6.58
C ALA A 145 3.61 37.54 7.20
N SER A 146 2.31 37.58 7.46
CA SER A 146 1.65 38.72 8.13
C SER A 146 2.06 38.90 9.59
N ALA A 147 2.67 37.90 10.20
CA ALA A 147 3.27 37.95 11.54
C ALA A 147 4.76 38.36 11.54
N GLY A 148 5.29 38.78 10.39
CA GLY A 148 6.64 39.34 10.29
C GLY A 148 7.71 38.36 9.78
N PHE A 149 7.33 37.24 9.19
CA PHE A 149 8.26 36.31 8.54
C PHE A 149 8.37 36.54 7.03
N VAL A 150 9.55 36.31 6.45
CA VAL A 150 9.66 36.09 5.01
C VAL A 150 9.43 34.62 4.73
N THR A 151 8.35 34.27 4.02
CA THR A 151 8.01 32.87 3.76
C THR A 151 8.26 32.48 2.31
N ALA A 152 8.71 31.25 2.07
CA ALA A 152 8.88 30.67 0.74
C ALA A 152 8.13 29.35 0.61
N VAL A 153 7.33 29.24 -0.45
CA VAL A 153 6.70 27.99 -0.88
C VAL A 153 7.16 27.70 -2.30
N LEU A 154 7.76 26.54 -2.55
CA LEU A 154 8.21 26.11 -3.89
C LEU A 154 7.23 25.11 -4.51
N ASP A 155 7.28 24.93 -5.82
CA ASP A 155 6.72 23.72 -6.43
C ASP A 155 7.51 22.51 -5.93
N LYS A 156 6.84 21.40 -5.63
CA LYS A 156 7.52 20.22 -5.10
C LYS A 156 8.54 19.69 -6.12
N PRO A 157 9.80 19.43 -5.72
CA PRO A 157 10.78 18.80 -6.59
C PRO A 157 10.40 17.33 -6.81
N VAL A 158 10.16 16.96 -8.07
CA VAL A 158 9.67 15.63 -8.46
C VAL A 158 10.50 14.98 -9.57
N TRP A 159 11.07 15.73 -10.51
CA TRP A 159 11.86 15.18 -11.63
C TRP A 159 11.13 14.01 -12.35
N SER A 160 11.89 13.06 -12.88
CA SER A 160 11.40 11.77 -13.39
C SER A 160 11.00 10.75 -12.30
N THR A 161 10.63 11.21 -11.10
CA THR A 161 10.16 10.33 -10.00
C THR A 161 8.64 10.35 -9.85
N SER A 162 8.15 9.35 -9.13
CA SER A 162 6.77 9.14 -8.70
C SER A 162 6.69 9.08 -7.18
N ASP A 163 5.50 8.98 -6.62
CA ASP A 163 5.33 8.74 -5.17
C ASP A 163 5.97 7.41 -4.72
N LEU A 164 6.17 6.44 -5.63
CA LEU A 164 6.79 5.14 -5.30
C LEU A 164 8.31 5.22 -5.17
N ASN A 165 8.98 6.11 -5.91
CA ASN A 165 10.44 6.16 -6.02
C ASN A 165 10.99 7.57 -5.81
N ARG A 166 10.32 8.35 -4.95
CA ARG A 166 10.69 9.73 -4.61
C ARG A 166 12.12 9.79 -4.07
N ASP A 167 12.88 10.79 -4.52
CA ASP A 167 14.27 11.02 -4.09
C ASP A 167 14.31 12.01 -2.91
N TYR A 168 14.10 11.52 -1.69
CA TYR A 168 14.00 12.37 -0.50
C TYR A 168 15.27 13.17 -0.21
N GLY A 169 16.45 12.55 -0.38
CA GLY A 169 17.74 13.25 -0.22
C GLY A 169 17.96 14.31 -1.31
N GLY A 170 17.59 14.02 -2.56
CA GLY A 170 17.59 15.01 -3.63
C GLY A 170 16.64 16.17 -3.37
N SER A 171 15.43 15.89 -2.89
CA SER A 171 14.48 16.93 -2.48
C SER A 171 15.04 17.83 -1.38
N ALA A 172 15.74 17.27 -0.38
CA ALA A 172 16.33 18.04 0.70
C ALA A 172 17.32 19.10 0.19
N VAL A 173 18.18 18.75 -0.77
CA VAL A 173 19.12 19.70 -1.41
C VAL A 173 18.39 20.86 -2.12
N VAL A 174 17.21 20.61 -2.69
CA VAL A 174 16.42 21.67 -3.34
C VAL A 174 15.74 22.57 -2.30
N TYR A 175 15.27 22.00 -1.19
CA TYR A 175 14.75 22.80 -0.08
C TYR A 175 15.84 23.69 0.54
N ASP A 176 17.05 23.15 0.70
CA ASP A 176 18.23 23.89 1.15
C ASP A 176 18.57 25.05 0.21
N GLN A 177 18.51 24.85 -1.11
CA GLN A 177 18.68 25.92 -2.09
C GLN A 177 17.66 27.06 -1.93
N VAL A 178 16.43 26.77 -1.49
CA VAL A 178 15.41 27.80 -1.19
C VAL A 178 15.68 28.48 0.16
N ILE A 179 16.22 27.75 1.14
CA ILE A 179 16.67 28.33 2.41
C ILE A 179 17.79 29.34 2.14
N ASP A 180 18.80 28.96 1.36
CA ASP A 180 19.88 29.87 0.96
C ASP A 180 19.37 31.08 0.16
N MET A 181 18.37 30.87 -0.69
CA MET A 181 17.70 31.99 -1.35
C MET A 181 17.10 32.97 -0.33
N LEU A 182 16.40 32.49 0.70
CA LEU A 182 15.87 33.37 1.75
C LEU A 182 16.98 34.05 2.55
N ARG A 183 18.02 33.30 2.96
CA ARG A 183 19.19 33.85 3.69
C ARG A 183 19.93 34.93 2.90
N SER A 184 19.91 34.87 1.57
CA SER A 184 20.53 35.88 0.70
C SER A 184 19.75 37.20 0.55
N MET A 185 18.52 37.27 1.07
CA MET A 185 17.70 38.48 0.99
C MET A 185 18.12 39.48 2.07
N ASP A 186 18.35 40.75 1.69
CA ASP A 186 18.76 41.82 2.62
C ASP A 186 17.85 41.99 3.86
N ALA A 187 16.57 41.63 3.73
CA ALA A 187 15.59 41.75 4.80
C ALA A 187 15.68 40.64 5.84
N VAL A 188 16.25 39.48 5.49
CA VAL A 188 16.21 38.25 6.29
C VAL A 188 17.47 38.14 7.15
N ASP A 189 17.29 37.75 8.41
CA ASP A 189 18.38 37.27 9.27
C ASP A 189 18.67 35.81 8.93
N GLY A 190 19.85 35.55 8.35
CA GLY A 190 20.24 34.22 7.90
C GLY A 190 20.26 33.16 9.02
N HIS A 191 20.44 33.59 10.28
CA HIS A 191 20.46 32.70 11.45
C HIS A 191 19.07 32.44 12.04
N LYS A 192 18.00 32.98 11.44
CA LYS A 192 16.61 32.83 11.91
C LYS A 192 15.70 32.24 10.84
N VAL A 193 16.24 31.40 9.98
CA VAL A 193 15.47 30.69 8.96
C VAL A 193 15.11 29.29 9.45
N GLY A 194 13.81 29.00 9.52
CA GLY A 194 13.28 27.70 9.92
C GLY A 194 12.51 27.00 8.79
N ILE A 195 11.98 25.82 9.11
CA ILE A 195 11.20 24.99 8.18
C ILE A 195 9.83 24.61 8.74
N TYR A 196 8.87 24.47 7.84
CA TYR A 196 7.56 23.91 8.12
C TYR A 196 7.36 22.67 7.24
N ALA A 197 7.29 21.48 7.84
CA ALA A 197 7.23 20.22 7.11
C ALA A 197 5.96 19.43 7.47
N THR A 198 5.24 18.96 6.44
CA THR A 198 4.01 18.19 6.60
C THR A 198 4.18 16.73 6.18
N SER A 199 3.70 15.78 6.98
CA SER A 199 3.56 14.37 6.58
C SER A 199 4.85 13.77 5.99
N GLU A 200 4.84 13.30 4.72
CA GLU A 200 6.01 12.81 3.97
C GLU A 200 7.22 13.75 4.02
N ALA A 201 7.00 15.08 4.06
CA ALA A 201 8.08 16.06 4.07
C ALA A 201 8.99 15.94 5.29
N THR A 202 8.52 15.29 6.35
CA THR A 202 9.31 15.10 7.58
C THR A 202 10.43 14.07 7.42
N TRP A 203 10.34 13.20 6.40
CA TRP A 203 11.49 12.41 5.93
C TRP A 203 12.51 13.29 5.22
N ILE A 204 12.04 14.24 4.42
CA ILE A 204 12.90 15.18 3.68
C ILE A 204 13.59 16.14 4.66
N SER A 205 12.87 16.65 5.67
CA SER A 205 13.43 17.54 6.68
C SER A 205 14.55 16.88 7.48
N SER A 206 14.47 15.57 7.73
CA SER A 206 15.53 14.82 8.39
C SER A 206 16.82 14.82 7.55
N TYR A 207 16.72 14.60 6.24
CA TYR A 207 17.87 14.73 5.33
C TYR A 207 18.39 16.17 5.23
N LEU A 208 17.48 17.15 5.24
CA LEU A 208 17.83 18.57 5.20
C LEU A 208 18.65 18.98 6.42
N LEU A 209 18.23 18.57 7.62
CA LEU A 209 18.96 18.87 8.86
C LEU A 209 20.28 18.08 8.97
N ASP A 210 20.46 17.01 8.19
CA ASP A 210 21.77 16.37 8.06
C ASP A 210 22.74 17.20 7.21
N ILE A 211 22.26 17.99 6.24
CA ILE A 211 23.08 18.79 5.31
C ILE A 211 23.26 20.25 5.74
N ASP A 212 22.27 20.86 6.41
CA ASP A 212 22.28 22.25 6.85
C ASP A 212 22.14 22.35 8.38
N ASP A 213 23.26 22.68 9.04
CA ASP A 213 23.34 22.85 10.49
C ASP A 213 22.81 24.21 10.99
N ASP A 214 22.53 25.15 10.07
CA ASP A 214 22.13 26.53 10.37
C ASP A 214 20.60 26.74 10.32
N VAL A 215 19.80 25.67 10.17
CA VAL A 215 18.34 25.76 10.28
C VAL A 215 17.95 26.04 11.73
N ALA A 216 17.30 27.18 11.97
CA ALA A 216 17.12 27.71 13.33
C ALA A 216 16.06 26.96 14.16
N PHE A 217 15.01 26.46 13.52
CA PHE A 217 13.90 25.75 14.17
C PHE A 217 13.05 25.00 13.12
N GLN A 218 12.23 24.06 13.57
CA GLN A 218 11.31 23.32 12.69
C GLN A 218 9.89 23.19 13.28
N ILE A 219 8.90 23.18 12.39
CA ILE A 219 7.51 22.90 12.69
C ILE A 219 7.10 21.66 11.89
N LEU A 220 6.67 20.62 12.60
CA LEU A 220 6.30 19.33 12.07
C LEU A 220 4.80 19.13 12.22
N LEU A 221 4.07 19.20 11.10
CA LEU A 221 2.65 18.90 11.08
C LEU A 221 2.45 17.43 10.73
N SER A 222 1.78 16.70 11.62
CA SER A 222 1.44 15.29 11.46
C SER A 222 2.63 14.45 10.93
N PRO A 223 3.78 14.45 11.63
CA PRO A 223 5.03 13.90 11.10
C PRO A 223 4.98 12.39 10.87
N MET A 224 5.58 11.97 9.76
CA MET A 224 5.95 10.60 9.45
C MET A 224 7.31 10.28 10.09
N VAL A 225 7.31 9.77 11.33
CA VAL A 225 8.55 9.60 12.10
C VAL A 225 9.34 8.34 11.72
N PHE A 226 8.64 7.25 11.42
CA PHE A 226 9.24 5.96 11.06
C PHE A 226 9.48 5.85 9.56
N SER A 227 10.30 4.89 9.11
CA SER A 227 10.55 4.68 7.68
C SER A 227 9.25 4.46 6.90
N PRO A 228 9.20 4.73 5.59
CA PRO A 228 8.01 4.56 4.79
C PRO A 228 7.41 3.16 4.88
N ARG A 229 8.24 2.09 4.98
CA ARG A 229 7.76 0.72 5.23
C ARG A 229 6.83 0.65 6.44
N HIS A 230 7.28 1.22 7.55
CA HIS A 230 6.61 1.15 8.83
C HIS A 230 5.41 2.09 8.90
N SER A 231 5.58 3.33 8.43
CA SER A 231 4.54 4.35 8.46
C SER A 231 3.38 4.02 7.52
N LEU A 232 3.67 3.56 6.29
CA LEU A 232 2.63 3.15 5.34
C LEU A 232 1.95 1.84 5.76
N ALA A 233 2.69 0.89 6.34
CA ALA A 233 2.09 -0.31 6.90
C ALA A 233 1.18 0.01 8.10
N PHE A 234 1.59 0.92 8.99
CA PHE A 234 0.77 1.41 10.09
C PHE A 234 -0.52 2.06 9.56
N LEU A 235 -0.41 3.03 8.65
CA LEU A 235 -1.53 3.71 7.99
C LEU A 235 -2.53 2.70 7.40
N ALA A 236 -2.01 1.74 6.63
CA ALA A 236 -2.86 0.76 5.98
C ALA A 236 -3.52 -0.20 6.99
N VAL A 237 -2.79 -0.72 7.99
CA VAL A 237 -3.39 -1.62 9.00
C VAL A 237 -4.43 -0.87 9.84
N GLN A 238 -4.15 0.36 10.26
CA GLN A 238 -5.08 1.17 11.06
C GLN A 238 -6.36 1.45 10.27
N ASN A 239 -6.23 1.94 9.04
CA ASN A 239 -7.39 2.26 8.22
C ASN A 239 -8.16 1.01 7.80
N PHE A 240 -7.51 -0.13 7.54
CA PHE A 240 -8.25 -1.38 7.28
C PHE A 240 -9.06 -1.81 8.52
N ALA A 241 -8.49 -1.67 9.73
CA ALA A 241 -9.20 -1.99 10.96
C ALA A 241 -10.37 -1.04 11.21
N LEU A 242 -10.19 0.27 10.99
CA LEU A 242 -11.25 1.27 11.13
C LEU A 242 -12.36 1.10 10.09
N ALA A 243 -12.04 0.67 8.87
CA ALA A 243 -13.03 0.35 7.84
C ALA A 243 -13.90 -0.87 8.21
N GLY A 244 -13.47 -1.68 9.19
CA GLY A 244 -14.10 -2.97 9.49
C GLY A 244 -13.70 -4.08 8.52
N ALA A 245 -12.57 -3.94 7.83
CA ALA A 245 -12.07 -4.97 6.92
C ALA A 245 -11.77 -6.26 7.68
N ASN A 246 -12.09 -7.41 7.07
CA ASN A 246 -11.76 -8.71 7.66
C ASN A 246 -10.25 -8.81 7.96
N GLY A 247 -9.89 -9.48 9.07
CA GLY A 247 -8.49 -9.69 9.46
C GLY A 247 -7.62 -10.33 8.37
N GLY A 248 -8.23 -11.09 7.46
CA GLY A 248 -7.59 -11.60 6.26
C GLY A 248 -7.05 -10.51 5.32
N TYR A 249 -7.86 -9.50 5.00
CA TYR A 249 -7.42 -8.35 4.20
C TYR A 249 -6.36 -7.53 4.92
N GLN A 250 -6.49 -7.35 6.24
CA GLN A 250 -5.44 -6.70 7.05
C GLN A 250 -4.10 -7.46 6.97
N SER A 251 -4.13 -8.78 6.82
CA SER A 251 -2.93 -9.60 6.66
C SER A 251 -2.25 -9.44 5.29
N ILE A 252 -2.98 -8.99 4.26
CA ILE A 252 -2.40 -8.66 2.94
C ILE A 252 -1.45 -7.48 3.07
N VAL A 253 -1.85 -6.44 3.82
CA VAL A 253 -1.03 -5.23 4.04
C VAL A 253 0.37 -5.61 4.50
N ARG A 254 0.47 -6.48 5.49
CA ARG A 254 1.77 -6.91 6.03
C ARG A 254 2.60 -7.71 5.04
N ARG A 255 1.98 -8.49 4.16
CA ARG A 255 2.69 -9.22 3.09
C ARG A 255 3.19 -8.29 2.00
N VAL A 256 2.40 -7.27 1.64
CA VAL A 256 2.83 -6.25 0.66
C VAL A 256 4.04 -5.50 1.22
N PHE A 257 3.94 -5.01 2.45
CA PHE A 257 5.02 -4.30 3.11
C PHE A 257 6.11 -5.20 3.68
N SER A 258 6.08 -6.52 3.43
CA SER A 258 7.21 -7.44 3.69
C SER A 258 8.03 -7.72 2.43
N PHE A 259 7.63 -7.19 1.27
CA PHE A 259 8.42 -7.32 0.05
C PHE A 259 9.76 -6.59 0.14
N ASP A 260 10.77 -7.23 -0.45
CA ASP A 260 12.10 -6.69 -0.71
C ASP A 260 12.02 -5.79 -1.95
N LEU A 261 11.55 -4.57 -1.76
CA LEU A 261 11.32 -3.61 -2.86
C LEU A 261 12.61 -3.09 -3.49
N ALA A 262 13.75 -3.23 -2.80
CA ALA A 262 15.08 -2.95 -3.37
C ALA A 262 15.37 -3.82 -4.60
N MET A 263 14.79 -5.04 -4.68
CA MET A 263 14.86 -5.88 -5.88
C MET A 263 14.24 -5.24 -7.14
N PHE A 264 13.41 -4.21 -6.96
CA PHE A 264 12.72 -3.48 -8.01
C PHE A 264 13.18 -2.02 -8.11
N HIS A 265 14.34 -1.67 -7.52
CA HIS A 265 14.90 -0.32 -7.48
C HIS A 265 14.01 0.69 -6.73
N LEU A 266 13.31 0.22 -5.69
CA LEU A 266 12.48 1.03 -4.79
C LEU A 266 13.09 1.02 -3.38
N ASP A 267 14.29 1.60 -3.26
CA ASP A 267 15.09 1.59 -2.02
C ASP A 267 14.62 2.63 -0.98
N ASN A 268 13.80 3.58 -1.42
CA ASN A 268 13.29 4.68 -0.58
C ASN A 268 12.34 4.21 0.53
N ILE A 269 11.88 2.95 0.52
CA ILE A 269 10.95 2.45 1.54
C ILE A 269 11.62 2.19 2.90
N ASP A 270 12.93 1.97 2.92
CA ASP A 270 13.73 1.64 4.11
C ASP A 270 14.77 2.73 4.45
N ILE A 271 14.41 3.99 4.20
CA ILE A 271 15.25 5.14 4.59
C ILE A 271 15.44 5.22 6.11
N ARG A 272 16.57 5.80 6.50
CA ARG A 272 16.96 6.02 7.90
C ARG A 272 16.89 7.51 8.21
N THR A 273 15.70 7.99 8.56
CA THR A 273 15.45 9.42 8.87
C THR A 273 15.24 9.68 10.36
N SER A 274 15.05 8.64 11.18
CA SER A 274 14.90 8.77 12.64
C SER A 274 16.28 8.92 13.33
N THR A 275 16.96 10.04 13.12
CA THR A 275 18.30 10.33 13.70
C THR A 275 18.21 11.41 14.79
N PRO A 276 19.09 11.41 15.81
CA PRO A 276 19.11 12.48 16.80
C PRO A 276 19.33 13.86 16.17
N LYS A 277 20.16 13.95 15.11
CA LYS A 277 20.47 15.20 14.43
C LYS A 277 19.23 15.90 13.87
N ALA A 278 18.29 15.13 13.30
CA ALA A 278 17.02 15.64 12.79
C ALA A 278 16.14 16.31 13.85
N PHE A 279 16.43 16.16 15.14
CA PHE A 279 15.68 16.75 16.25
C PHE A 279 16.58 17.55 17.21
N SER A 280 17.74 18.01 16.73
CA SER A 280 18.71 18.78 17.52
C SER A 280 18.34 20.26 17.70
N ILE A 281 17.35 20.74 16.96
CA ILE A 281 16.88 22.14 16.94
C ILE A 281 15.48 22.29 17.57
N PRO A 282 15.09 23.49 18.05
CA PRO A 282 13.74 23.74 18.56
C PRO A 282 12.66 23.21 17.62
N THR A 283 11.75 22.39 18.15
CA THR A 283 10.80 21.62 17.35
C THR A 283 9.38 21.75 17.90
N MET A 284 8.46 22.23 17.08
CA MET A 284 7.02 22.14 17.34
C MET A 284 6.43 20.97 16.58
N VAL A 285 5.65 20.13 17.25
CA VAL A 285 4.85 19.06 16.64
C VAL A 285 3.39 19.41 16.78
N ALA A 286 2.65 19.36 15.67
CA ALA A 286 1.22 19.62 15.64
C ALA A 286 0.47 18.39 15.11
N TYR A 287 -0.52 17.90 15.86
CA TYR A 287 -1.36 16.76 15.48
C TYR A 287 -2.85 17.12 15.51
N GLY A 288 -3.61 16.44 14.66
CA GLY A 288 -5.07 16.48 14.68
C GLY A 288 -5.60 15.21 15.31
N SER A 289 -6.59 15.31 16.19
CA SER A 289 -7.10 14.12 16.89
C SER A 289 -7.80 13.12 15.95
N LYS A 290 -8.17 13.54 14.73
CA LYS A 290 -8.71 12.64 13.68
C LYS A 290 -7.66 12.17 12.68
N ASP A 291 -6.39 12.53 12.86
CA ASP A 291 -5.32 12.01 12.01
C ASP A 291 -5.09 10.52 12.29
N VAL A 292 -5.68 9.69 11.44
CA VAL A 292 -5.53 8.23 11.42
C VAL A 292 -4.39 7.77 10.51
N MET A 293 -3.66 8.70 9.90
CA MET A 293 -2.54 8.41 8.99
C MET A 293 -1.21 8.23 9.74
N THR A 294 -1.01 8.96 10.84
CA THR A 294 0.26 8.97 11.59
C THR A 294 0.19 8.20 12.90
N ALA A 295 1.30 7.56 13.27
CA ALA A 295 1.46 6.94 14.58
C ALA A 295 1.78 8.00 15.64
N GLN A 296 0.77 8.75 16.08
CA GLN A 296 0.97 9.95 16.91
C GLN A 296 1.67 9.65 18.26
N VAL A 297 1.22 8.63 18.99
CA VAL A 297 1.76 8.31 20.32
C VAL A 297 3.19 7.82 20.23
N GLN A 298 3.46 6.83 19.37
CA GLN A 298 4.81 6.30 19.22
C GLN A 298 5.73 7.26 18.48
N GLY A 299 5.22 8.01 17.51
CA GLY A 299 5.95 9.03 16.77
C GLY A 299 6.43 10.14 17.69
N PHE A 300 5.55 10.72 18.50
CA PHE A 300 5.95 11.78 19.44
C PHE A 300 6.93 11.28 20.51
N LYS A 301 6.73 10.06 21.03
CA LYS A 301 7.71 9.43 21.95
C LYS A 301 9.09 9.27 21.31
N GLU A 302 9.15 8.90 20.03
CA GLU A 302 10.40 8.76 19.31
C GLU A 302 11.06 10.12 19.06
N ILE A 303 10.28 11.15 18.69
CA ILE A 303 10.76 12.54 18.56
C ILE A 303 11.40 13.01 19.87
N LEU A 304 10.70 12.88 21.01
CA LEU A 304 11.26 13.24 22.32
C LEU A 304 12.55 12.47 22.63
N ALA A 305 12.57 11.17 22.37
CA ALA A 305 13.74 10.34 22.61
C ALA A 305 14.95 10.76 21.75
N LEU A 306 14.72 11.10 20.47
CA LEU A 306 15.76 11.56 19.55
C LEU A 306 16.25 12.96 19.91
N ALA A 307 15.34 13.89 20.23
CA ALA A 307 15.66 15.24 20.67
C ALA A 307 16.53 15.23 21.93
N HIS A 308 16.12 14.47 22.97
CA HIS A 308 16.90 14.36 24.20
C HIS A 308 18.29 13.74 23.96
N ARG A 309 18.41 12.76 23.05
CA ARG A 309 19.71 12.20 22.64
C ARG A 309 20.62 13.23 21.96
N ALA A 310 20.03 14.22 21.29
CA ALA A 310 20.75 15.34 20.71
C ALA A 310 20.98 16.50 21.69
N GLY A 311 20.54 16.37 22.95
CA GLY A 311 20.62 17.44 23.95
C GLY A 311 19.54 18.52 23.82
N ASN A 312 18.56 18.33 22.92
CA ASN A 312 17.46 19.25 22.72
C ASN A 312 16.27 18.92 23.63
N TRP A 313 15.88 19.87 24.47
CA TRP A 313 14.71 19.78 25.36
C TRP A 313 13.60 20.76 24.97
N ASP A 314 13.80 21.50 23.88
CA ASP A 314 12.85 22.49 23.37
C ASP A 314 11.95 21.86 22.30
N VAL A 315 11.14 20.92 22.78
CA VAL A 315 10.14 20.21 21.97
C VAL A 315 8.75 20.52 22.51
N SER A 316 7.89 21.10 21.67
CA SER A 316 6.50 21.41 22.00
C SER A 316 5.54 20.54 21.19
N LEU A 317 4.45 20.08 21.83
CA LEU A 317 3.32 19.40 21.22
C LEU A 317 2.08 20.26 21.33
N ARG A 318 1.37 20.41 20.21
CA ARG A 318 -0.02 20.87 20.16
C ARG A 318 -0.89 19.85 19.46
N SER A 319 -1.97 19.46 20.10
CA SER A 319 -2.92 18.48 19.58
C SER A 319 -4.32 19.06 19.55
N TYR A 320 -4.89 19.16 18.36
CA TYR A 320 -6.15 19.86 18.14
C TYR A 320 -7.32 18.87 18.01
N PRO A 321 -8.41 19.06 18.78
CA PRO A 321 -9.57 18.20 18.66
C PRO A 321 -10.20 18.34 17.28
N ILE A 322 -10.75 17.25 16.74
CA ILE A 322 -11.57 17.21 15.52
C ILE A 322 -10.78 17.49 14.22
N ALA A 323 -9.55 17.99 14.31
CA ALA A 323 -8.70 18.29 13.16
C ALA A 323 -8.21 17.04 12.43
N ASN A 324 -8.18 17.09 11.10
CA ASN A 324 -7.70 16.01 10.22
C ASN A 324 -6.17 15.97 10.10
N HIS A 325 -5.63 15.19 9.16
CA HIS A 325 -4.19 15.01 8.98
C HIS A 325 -3.46 16.29 8.60
N VAL A 326 -4.11 17.26 7.94
CA VAL A 326 -3.57 18.61 7.65
C VAL A 326 -4.06 19.72 8.61
N LEU A 327 -4.60 19.34 9.77
CA LEU A 327 -5.15 20.21 10.81
C LEU A 327 -6.32 21.10 10.38
N ARG A 328 -7.14 20.62 9.45
CA ARG A 328 -8.36 21.28 9.00
C ARG A 328 -9.62 20.64 9.55
N LEU A 329 -10.68 21.43 9.61
CA LEU A 329 -12.04 21.02 9.92
C LEU A 329 -12.74 20.64 8.60
N GLY A 330 -12.80 19.35 8.29
CA GLY A 330 -13.51 18.83 7.11
C GLY A 330 -12.69 17.82 6.30
N ASP A 331 -13.19 17.54 5.10
CA ASP A 331 -12.58 16.62 4.13
C ASP A 331 -11.40 17.29 3.41
N GLU A 332 -10.23 16.63 3.37
CA GLU A 332 -9.02 17.13 2.73
C GLU A 332 -9.13 17.26 1.20
N SER A 333 -10.05 16.52 0.57
CA SER A 333 -10.33 16.66 -0.86
C SER A 333 -11.04 17.97 -1.21
N MET A 334 -11.62 18.65 -0.22
CA MET A 334 -12.33 19.92 -0.38
C MET A 334 -11.38 21.10 -0.20
N SER A 335 -11.30 21.97 -1.21
CA SER A 335 -10.53 23.21 -1.13
C SER A 335 -11.15 24.22 -0.16
N GLY A 336 -10.33 24.88 0.65
CA GLY A 336 -10.76 26.00 1.51
C GLY A 336 -11.43 25.60 2.81
N THR A 337 -11.26 24.35 3.26
CA THR A 337 -11.67 23.95 4.62
C THR A 337 -10.90 24.75 5.67
N PRO A 338 -11.57 25.26 6.72
CA PRO A 338 -10.90 26.06 7.74
C PRO A 338 -9.92 25.21 8.56
N PHE A 339 -8.87 25.83 9.12
CA PHE A 339 -8.01 25.17 10.10
C PHE A 339 -8.78 24.93 11.41
N ALA A 340 -8.27 24.00 12.23
CA ALA A 340 -8.70 23.91 13.62
C ALA A 340 -8.44 25.23 14.34
N ASP A 341 -9.43 25.69 15.10
CA ASP A 341 -9.56 27.08 15.58
C ASP A 341 -8.23 27.74 15.97
N ASP A 342 -7.60 27.31 17.07
CA ASP A 342 -6.41 27.99 17.62
C ASP A 342 -5.10 27.61 16.91
N TYR A 343 -5.12 26.67 15.95
CA TYR A 343 -3.89 26.12 15.37
C TYR A 343 -2.99 27.16 14.73
N VAL A 344 -3.58 28.05 13.93
CA VAL A 344 -2.81 29.06 13.19
C VAL A 344 -2.14 30.03 14.15
N ASP A 345 -2.89 30.50 15.16
CA ASP A 345 -2.40 31.48 16.11
C ASP A 345 -1.33 30.89 17.03
N ASP A 346 -1.53 29.66 17.52
CA ASP A 346 -0.55 28.94 18.32
C ASP A 346 0.77 28.70 17.57
N MET A 347 0.67 28.25 16.32
CA MET A 347 1.84 28.00 15.47
C MET A 347 2.57 29.31 15.15
N VAL A 348 1.83 30.40 14.89
CA VAL A 348 2.44 31.72 14.63
C VAL A 348 3.14 32.19 15.90
N ALA A 349 2.46 32.18 17.04
CA ALA A 349 3.03 32.60 18.32
C ALA A 349 4.29 31.81 18.66
N TRP A 350 4.26 30.48 18.49
CA TRP A 350 5.43 29.62 18.71
C TRP A 350 6.61 30.00 17.82
N ALA A 351 6.40 30.17 16.51
CA ALA A 351 7.47 30.52 15.58
C ALA A 351 8.04 31.93 15.87
N VAL A 352 7.15 32.89 16.14
CA VAL A 352 7.49 34.29 16.46
C VAL A 352 8.33 34.37 17.74
N GLY A 353 7.96 33.66 18.81
CA GLY A 353 8.73 33.65 20.04
C GLY A 353 10.05 32.89 19.92
N THR A 354 10.03 31.71 19.28
CA THR A 354 11.21 30.87 19.09
C THR A 354 12.28 31.56 18.25
N SER A 355 11.90 32.18 17.13
CA SER A 355 12.84 32.93 16.26
C SER A 355 13.48 34.16 16.93
N ARG A 356 12.90 34.63 18.04
CA ARG A 356 13.46 35.71 18.88
C ARG A 356 14.31 35.20 20.04
N GLY A 357 14.41 33.87 20.22
CA GLY A 357 15.14 33.26 21.33
C GLY A 357 14.43 33.45 22.68
N LEU A 358 13.12 33.68 22.68
CA LEU A 358 12.35 33.84 23.90
C LEU A 358 12.09 32.48 24.58
N LYS A 359 11.96 32.51 25.90
CA LYS A 359 11.65 31.30 26.68
C LYS A 359 10.14 31.09 26.74
N GLN A 360 9.66 29.95 26.27
CA GLN A 360 8.23 29.60 26.34
C GLN A 360 7.79 29.48 27.81
N THR A 361 6.63 30.06 28.16
CA THR A 361 6.03 30.04 29.49
C THR A 361 4.79 29.16 29.59
N SER A 362 4.06 28.97 28.48
CA SER A 362 2.98 27.98 28.44
C SER A 362 3.50 26.56 28.40
N GLU A 363 2.64 25.61 28.78
CA GLU A 363 2.99 24.19 28.80
C GLU A 363 3.46 23.71 27.41
N ARG A 364 4.57 22.97 27.39
CA ARG A 364 5.13 22.45 26.13
C ARG A 364 4.26 21.38 25.51
N ILE A 365 3.53 20.60 26.30
CA ILE A 365 2.70 19.49 25.82
C ILE A 365 1.24 19.78 26.14
N ALA A 366 0.50 20.28 25.15
CA ALA A 366 -0.85 20.80 25.34
C ALA A 366 -1.85 20.37 24.28
N GLY A 367 -3.14 20.52 24.59
CA GLY A 367 -4.27 20.17 23.74
C GLY A 367 -4.91 18.83 24.10
N THR A 368 -5.47 18.15 23.11
CA THR A 368 -6.15 16.86 23.29
C THR A 368 -5.14 15.72 23.47
N PRO A 369 -5.30 14.81 24.44
CA PRO A 369 -4.45 13.62 24.58
C PRO A 369 -4.33 12.84 23.27
N LEU A 370 -3.11 12.41 22.93
CA LEU A 370 -2.91 11.58 21.73
C LEU A 370 -3.44 10.17 21.98
N TYR A 371 -4.02 9.57 20.95
CA TYR A 371 -4.50 8.18 20.98
C TYR A 371 -4.01 7.42 19.76
N GLN A 372 -3.61 6.17 19.97
CA GLN A 372 -3.13 5.29 18.91
C GLN A 372 -3.66 3.86 19.14
N SER A 373 -4.53 3.40 18.25
CA SER A 373 -5.26 2.13 18.42
C SER A 373 -4.36 0.90 18.26
N ILE A 374 -3.45 0.95 17.29
CA ILE A 374 -2.53 -0.14 16.96
C ILE A 374 -1.07 0.31 17.13
N PRO A 375 -0.14 -0.62 17.31
CA PRO A 375 1.29 -0.33 17.28
C PRO A 375 1.81 -0.15 15.84
N VAL A 376 2.89 0.63 15.70
CA VAL A 376 3.73 0.65 14.50
C VAL A 376 4.38 -0.74 14.35
N PRO A 377 4.29 -1.39 13.18
CA PRO A 377 4.75 -2.77 13.00
C PRO A 377 6.28 -2.83 12.83
N ARG A 378 7.05 -2.53 13.88
CA ARG A 378 8.51 -2.33 13.85
C ARG A 378 9.32 -3.56 13.43
N GLY A 379 8.76 -4.76 13.57
CA GLY A 379 9.35 -6.02 13.13
C GLY A 379 9.18 -6.28 11.64
N LEU A 380 8.51 -5.40 10.90
CA LEU A 380 8.31 -5.55 9.47
C LEU A 380 9.59 -5.21 8.70
N HIS A 381 10.11 -6.19 7.96
CA HIS A 381 11.33 -6.04 7.18
C HIS A 381 11.19 -6.72 5.81
N ALA A 382 12.17 -6.51 4.93
CA ALA A 382 12.22 -7.15 3.63
C ALA A 382 12.45 -8.67 3.73
N HIS A 383 11.58 -9.47 3.10
CA HIS A 383 11.70 -10.93 2.99
C HIS A 383 12.00 -11.35 1.55
N ARG A 384 13.28 -11.42 1.19
CA ARG A 384 13.71 -11.69 -0.19
C ARG A 384 13.16 -12.99 -0.80
N VAL A 385 13.21 -14.09 -0.04
CA VAL A 385 12.71 -15.41 -0.52
C VAL A 385 11.20 -15.36 -0.78
N MET A 386 10.44 -14.78 0.15
CA MET A 386 9.00 -14.59 0.01
C MET A 386 8.68 -13.68 -1.18
N THR A 387 9.48 -12.64 -1.39
CA THR A 387 9.35 -11.69 -2.51
C THR A 387 9.52 -12.42 -3.83
N VAL A 388 10.63 -13.16 -4.01
CA VAL A 388 10.86 -13.95 -5.23
C VAL A 388 9.70 -14.92 -5.50
N TYR A 389 9.27 -15.67 -4.48
CA TYR A 389 8.15 -16.59 -4.60
C TYR A 389 6.84 -15.88 -4.99
N GLY A 390 6.47 -14.83 -4.25
CA GLY A 390 5.26 -14.05 -4.49
C GLY A 390 5.25 -13.42 -5.89
N THR A 391 6.37 -12.83 -6.30
CA THR A 391 6.53 -12.25 -7.64
C THR A 391 6.37 -13.32 -8.73
N ILE A 392 7.00 -14.49 -8.59
CA ILE A 392 6.85 -15.58 -9.57
C ILE A 392 5.40 -16.04 -9.65
N VAL A 393 4.73 -16.28 -8.51
CA VAL A 393 3.34 -16.75 -8.47
C VAL A 393 2.40 -15.73 -9.11
N LEU A 394 2.50 -14.46 -8.72
CA LEU A 394 1.62 -13.39 -9.21
C LEU A 394 1.87 -13.06 -10.69
N ALA A 395 3.14 -12.99 -11.12
CA ALA A 395 3.48 -12.73 -12.52
C ALA A 395 3.05 -13.90 -13.41
N LEU A 396 3.31 -15.14 -12.99
CA LEU A 396 2.88 -16.32 -13.74
C LEU A 396 1.35 -16.42 -13.78
N MET A 397 0.65 -16.11 -12.69
CA MET A 397 -0.81 -16.02 -12.68
C MET A 397 -1.31 -15.00 -13.72
N ALA A 398 -0.77 -13.78 -13.72
CA ALA A 398 -1.17 -12.73 -14.66
C ALA A 398 -0.92 -13.12 -16.13
N VAL A 399 0.27 -13.67 -16.44
CA VAL A 399 0.60 -14.17 -17.78
C VAL A 399 -0.34 -15.29 -18.19
N MET A 400 -0.60 -16.26 -17.31
CA MET A 400 -1.46 -17.38 -17.61
C MET A 400 -2.94 -17.00 -17.74
N MET A 401 -3.40 -15.98 -17.01
CA MET A 401 -4.71 -15.37 -17.21
C MET A 401 -4.83 -14.77 -18.62
N LEU A 402 -3.82 -14.03 -19.08
CA LEU A 402 -3.81 -13.46 -20.43
C LEU A 402 -3.78 -14.56 -21.52
N VAL A 403 -2.92 -15.57 -21.36
CA VAL A 403 -2.84 -16.70 -22.30
C VAL A 403 -4.17 -17.46 -22.32
N SER A 404 -4.78 -17.69 -21.17
CA SER A 404 -6.08 -18.35 -21.07
C SER A 404 -7.19 -17.56 -21.72
N LEU A 405 -7.18 -16.23 -21.57
CA LEU A 405 -8.13 -15.34 -22.24
C LEU A 405 -8.00 -15.45 -23.76
N VAL A 406 -6.77 -15.33 -24.30
CA VAL A 406 -6.51 -15.43 -25.74
C VAL A 406 -6.92 -16.80 -26.29
N VAL A 407 -6.52 -17.89 -25.63
CA VAL A 407 -6.86 -19.26 -26.06
C VAL A 407 -8.38 -19.48 -25.99
N SER A 408 -9.06 -18.92 -24.98
CA SER A 408 -10.52 -18.99 -24.84
C SER A 408 -11.25 -18.20 -25.94
N LEU A 409 -10.73 -17.03 -26.33
CA LEU A 409 -11.27 -16.25 -27.45
C LEU A 409 -11.09 -16.99 -28.79
N VAL A 410 -9.91 -17.56 -29.04
CA VAL A 410 -9.67 -18.40 -30.23
C VAL A 410 -10.61 -19.61 -30.23
N ALA A 411 -10.75 -20.28 -29.09
CA ALA A 411 -11.68 -21.39 -28.92
C ALA A 411 -13.13 -20.99 -29.21
N LEU A 412 -13.56 -19.82 -28.74
CA LEU A 412 -14.90 -19.28 -28.98
C LEU A 412 -15.13 -18.97 -30.47
N VAL A 413 -14.19 -18.27 -31.12
CA VAL A 413 -14.27 -17.96 -32.56
C VAL A 413 -14.31 -19.23 -33.40
N MET A 414 -13.45 -20.21 -33.09
CA MET A 414 -13.45 -21.49 -33.79
C MET A 414 -14.72 -22.30 -33.53
N HIS A 415 -15.28 -22.24 -32.31
CA HIS A 415 -16.55 -22.86 -31.99
C HIS A 415 -17.69 -22.27 -32.83
N ILE A 416 -17.79 -20.93 -32.91
CA ILE A 416 -18.79 -20.23 -33.71
C ILE A 416 -18.61 -20.54 -35.20
N ARG A 417 -17.36 -20.50 -35.70
CA ARG A 417 -17.05 -20.81 -37.11
C ARG A 417 -17.44 -22.24 -37.48
N ASN A 418 -17.09 -23.22 -36.65
CA ASN A 418 -17.40 -24.62 -36.94
C ASN A 418 -18.89 -24.91 -36.83
N ARG A 419 -19.61 -24.27 -35.89
CA ARG A 419 -21.08 -24.30 -35.81
C ARG A 419 -21.71 -23.74 -37.09
N ARG A 420 -21.26 -22.57 -37.57
CA ARG A 420 -21.77 -21.94 -38.80
C ARG A 420 -21.48 -22.77 -40.06
N ARG A 421 -20.35 -23.47 -40.11
CA ARG A 421 -19.93 -24.28 -41.27
C ARG A 421 -20.30 -25.77 -41.18
N GLY A 422 -20.99 -26.21 -40.12
CA GLY A 422 -21.35 -27.62 -39.92
C GLY A 422 -20.15 -28.56 -39.68
N LEU A 423 -18.98 -28.05 -39.28
CA LEU A 423 -17.72 -28.80 -39.20
C LEU A 423 -17.53 -29.60 -37.88
N GLY A 424 -18.62 -29.85 -37.14
CA GLY A 424 -18.57 -30.56 -35.84
C GLY A 424 -17.97 -29.75 -34.68
N PRO A 425 -17.77 -30.36 -33.50
CA PRO A 425 -17.34 -29.65 -32.29
C PRO A 425 -15.85 -29.23 -32.34
N ALA A 426 -15.59 -27.92 -32.32
CA ALA A 426 -14.23 -27.35 -32.40
C ALA A 426 -13.27 -27.81 -31.27
N LEU A 427 -13.80 -28.03 -30.06
CA LEU A 427 -13.00 -28.35 -28.88
C LEU A 427 -12.97 -29.85 -28.55
N GLY A 428 -14.02 -30.59 -28.93
CA GLY A 428 -14.08 -32.04 -28.67
C GLY A 428 -13.81 -32.45 -27.22
N LEU A 429 -14.14 -31.58 -26.25
CA LEU A 429 -14.01 -31.88 -24.83
C LEU A 429 -14.93 -33.06 -24.49
N ARG A 430 -14.43 -34.02 -23.70
CA ARG A 430 -15.29 -35.08 -23.18
C ARG A 430 -16.31 -34.47 -22.23
N GLU A 431 -17.58 -34.89 -22.30
CA GLU A 431 -18.69 -34.28 -21.54
C GLU A 431 -18.37 -34.10 -20.05
N ARG A 432 -17.76 -35.10 -19.41
CA ARG A 432 -17.33 -35.06 -18.00
C ARG A 432 -16.36 -33.91 -17.69
N PHE A 433 -15.43 -33.60 -18.59
CA PHE A 433 -14.38 -32.60 -18.37
C PHE A 433 -14.76 -31.23 -18.90
N GLY A 434 -15.56 -31.14 -19.96
CA GLY A 434 -16.02 -29.85 -20.50
C GLY A 434 -16.91 -29.09 -19.53
N GLY A 435 -17.94 -29.76 -18.97
CA GLY A 435 -18.82 -29.14 -17.98
C GLY A 435 -18.09 -28.80 -16.67
N ALA A 436 -17.20 -29.68 -16.22
CA ALA A 436 -16.38 -29.42 -15.03
C ALA A 436 -15.42 -28.23 -15.23
N LEU A 437 -14.74 -28.14 -16.38
CA LEU A 437 -13.83 -27.03 -16.68
C LEU A 437 -14.59 -25.70 -16.71
N LEU A 438 -15.75 -25.65 -17.38
CA LEU A 438 -16.57 -24.43 -17.45
C LEU A 438 -17.03 -23.98 -16.05
N MET A 439 -17.60 -24.88 -15.27
CA MET A 439 -18.07 -24.57 -13.92
C MET A 439 -16.93 -24.13 -13.00
N LEU A 440 -15.80 -24.84 -13.00
CA LEU A 440 -14.61 -24.46 -12.24
C LEU A 440 -14.09 -23.08 -12.65
N THR A 441 -14.09 -22.77 -13.94
CA THR A 441 -13.67 -21.45 -14.45
C THR A 441 -14.58 -20.36 -13.94
N ILE A 442 -15.90 -20.52 -14.05
CA ILE A 442 -16.88 -19.54 -13.59
C ILE A 442 -16.73 -19.31 -12.09
N VAL A 443 -16.69 -20.38 -11.28
CA VAL A 443 -16.62 -20.26 -9.82
C VAL A 443 -15.27 -19.66 -9.38
N THR A 444 -14.16 -20.01 -10.03
CA THR A 444 -12.85 -19.42 -9.74
C THR A 444 -12.79 -17.93 -10.09
N LEU A 445 -13.39 -17.53 -11.22
CA LEU A 445 -13.50 -16.11 -11.59
C LEU A 445 -14.41 -15.35 -10.63
N VAL A 446 -15.54 -15.92 -10.21
CA VAL A 446 -16.41 -15.32 -9.19
C VAL A 446 -15.64 -15.11 -7.89
N ALA A 447 -14.90 -16.12 -7.42
CA ALA A 447 -14.05 -15.99 -6.24
C ALA A 447 -13.01 -14.86 -6.39
N LEU A 448 -12.36 -14.77 -7.55
CA LEU A 448 -11.41 -13.70 -7.86
C LEU A 448 -12.06 -12.32 -7.90
N PHE A 449 -13.22 -12.17 -8.54
CA PHE A 449 -13.91 -10.88 -8.60
C PHE A 449 -14.48 -10.45 -7.25
N VAL A 450 -14.99 -11.40 -6.44
CA VAL A 450 -15.43 -11.12 -5.08
C VAL A 450 -14.24 -10.72 -4.19
N PHE A 451 -13.08 -11.37 -4.35
CA PHE A 451 -11.84 -10.98 -3.68
C PHE A 451 -11.40 -9.56 -4.07
N LEU A 452 -11.34 -9.28 -5.37
CA LEU A 452 -10.94 -7.96 -5.88
C LEU A 452 -11.94 -6.87 -5.49
N GLY A 453 -13.24 -7.19 -5.48
CA GLY A 453 -14.29 -6.28 -5.05
C GLY A 453 -14.20 -5.97 -3.56
N GLY A 454 -14.07 -7.00 -2.70
CA GLY A 454 -13.90 -6.82 -1.26
C GLY A 454 -12.62 -6.05 -0.93
N PHE A 455 -11.49 -6.39 -1.58
CA PHE A 455 -10.25 -5.64 -1.42
C PHE A 455 -10.34 -4.19 -1.94
N GLY A 456 -10.99 -3.99 -3.08
CA GLY A 456 -11.20 -2.66 -3.66
C GLY A 456 -12.05 -1.75 -2.76
N GLU A 457 -13.09 -2.32 -2.13
CA GLU A 457 -13.92 -1.60 -1.14
C GLU A 457 -13.08 -1.16 0.07
N VAL A 458 -12.17 -2.01 0.56
CA VAL A 458 -11.25 -1.63 1.64
C VAL A 458 -10.34 -0.48 1.21
N VAL A 459 -9.75 -0.56 0.01
CA VAL A 459 -8.86 0.49 -0.50
C VAL A 459 -9.61 1.83 -0.62
N ILE A 460 -10.85 1.81 -1.12
CA ILE A 460 -11.70 3.01 -1.22
C ILE A 460 -12.01 3.58 0.17
N ALA A 461 -12.39 2.74 1.13
CA ALA A 461 -12.66 3.18 2.50
C ALA A 461 -11.41 3.83 3.14
N VAL A 462 -10.23 3.24 2.92
CA VAL A 462 -8.95 3.79 3.40
C VAL A 462 -8.66 5.16 2.78
N VAL A 463 -8.91 5.34 1.48
CA VAL A 463 -8.72 6.64 0.80
C VAL A 463 -9.64 7.71 1.38
N HIS A 464 -10.92 7.39 1.59
CA HIS A 464 -11.87 8.34 2.19
C HIS A 464 -11.50 8.72 3.63
N MET A 465 -11.09 7.75 4.45
CA MET A 465 -10.64 8.01 5.82
C MET A 465 -9.33 8.79 5.87
N ALA A 466 -8.41 8.54 4.93
CA ALA A 466 -7.21 9.36 4.77
C ALA A 466 -7.61 10.82 4.53
N TRP A 467 -8.60 11.10 3.66
CA TRP A 467 -9.12 12.46 3.48
C TRP A 467 -9.96 13.00 4.65
N GLY A 468 -10.09 12.27 5.77
CA GLY A 468 -10.77 12.75 6.97
C GLY A 468 -12.27 12.43 7.04
N SER A 469 -12.78 11.53 6.19
CA SER A 469 -14.14 11.01 6.34
C SER A 469 -14.28 10.17 7.61
N ALA A 470 -15.50 10.06 8.13
CA ALA A 470 -15.81 9.06 9.15
C ALA A 470 -15.64 7.64 8.58
N PRO A 471 -15.36 6.63 9.42
CA PRO A 471 -15.42 5.24 9.02
C PRO A 471 -16.81 4.87 8.46
N PRO A 472 -16.90 3.90 7.52
CA PRO A 472 -18.18 3.43 7.01
C PRO A 472 -19.07 2.85 8.12
N ASP A 473 -20.38 3.09 8.06
CA ASP A 473 -21.34 2.58 9.05
C ASP A 473 -21.50 1.05 8.98
N ASP A 474 -21.31 0.45 7.79
CA ASP A 474 -21.41 -1.00 7.56
C ASP A 474 -20.18 -1.53 6.82
N SER A 475 -19.61 -2.63 7.31
CA SER A 475 -18.39 -3.27 6.75
C SER A 475 -18.63 -4.09 5.46
N GLY A 476 -19.76 -3.90 4.78
CA GLY A 476 -20.05 -4.35 3.40
C GLY A 476 -19.42 -5.66 2.94
N MET A 477 -18.88 -5.69 1.71
CA MET A 477 -18.19 -6.87 1.18
C MET A 477 -16.81 -7.05 1.80
N MET A 478 -16.17 -5.99 2.28
CA MET A 478 -14.85 -6.08 2.91
C MET A 478 -14.79 -7.00 4.14
N TYR A 479 -15.91 -7.25 4.81
CA TYR A 479 -15.97 -8.22 5.90
C TYR A 479 -16.36 -9.63 5.45
N TRP A 480 -17.50 -9.80 4.78
CA TRP A 480 -18.06 -11.14 4.48
C TRP A 480 -17.39 -11.85 3.31
N SER A 481 -16.79 -11.11 2.36
CA SER A 481 -16.20 -11.71 1.16
C SER A 481 -15.08 -12.69 1.52
N TRP A 482 -14.26 -12.38 2.52
CA TRP A 482 -13.14 -13.24 2.91
C TRP A 482 -13.56 -14.67 3.30
N PRO A 483 -14.40 -14.89 4.34
CA PRO A 483 -14.86 -16.23 4.71
C PRO A 483 -15.71 -16.88 3.59
N PHE A 484 -16.42 -16.10 2.79
CA PHE A 484 -17.13 -16.64 1.62
C PHE A 484 -16.16 -17.27 0.61
N ILE A 485 -15.08 -16.56 0.25
CA ILE A 485 -14.08 -17.07 -0.69
C ILE A 485 -13.36 -18.29 -0.10
N GLN A 486 -13.11 -18.33 1.21
CA GLN A 486 -12.56 -19.51 1.90
C GLN A 486 -13.41 -20.76 1.68
N VAL A 487 -14.73 -20.66 1.89
CA VAL A 487 -15.68 -21.76 1.66
C VAL A 487 -15.71 -22.16 0.18
N VAL A 488 -15.77 -21.18 -0.72
CA VAL A 488 -15.74 -21.43 -2.18
C VAL A 488 -14.45 -22.15 -2.59
N CYS A 489 -13.31 -21.78 -2.02
CA CYS A 489 -12.03 -22.43 -2.30
C CYS A 489 -12.01 -23.90 -1.87
N ILE A 490 -12.57 -24.24 -0.71
CA ILE A 490 -12.71 -25.64 -0.27
C ILE A 490 -13.53 -26.45 -1.29
N VAL A 491 -14.65 -25.88 -1.77
CA VAL A 491 -15.50 -26.51 -2.79
C VAL A 491 -14.77 -26.65 -4.13
N LEU A 492 -14.01 -25.63 -4.54
CA LEU A 492 -13.17 -25.66 -5.75
C LEU A 492 -12.11 -26.76 -5.67
N LEU A 493 -11.43 -26.91 -4.54
CA LEU A 493 -10.45 -27.98 -4.33
C LEU A 493 -11.07 -29.37 -4.40
N TRP A 494 -12.27 -29.54 -3.84
CA TRP A 494 -13.02 -30.79 -3.96
C TRP A 494 -13.46 -31.08 -5.41
N ALA A 495 -13.81 -30.04 -6.17
CA ALA A 495 -14.12 -30.19 -7.59
C ALA A 495 -12.86 -30.54 -8.41
N TRP A 496 -11.72 -29.92 -8.13
CA TRP A 496 -10.42 -30.23 -8.75
C TRP A 496 -9.95 -31.66 -8.46
N SER A 497 -10.09 -32.13 -7.22
CA SER A 497 -9.73 -33.51 -6.87
C SER A 497 -10.55 -34.53 -7.67
N ARG A 498 -11.84 -34.25 -7.94
CA ARG A 498 -12.69 -35.08 -8.81
C ARG A 498 -12.27 -35.04 -10.29
N VAL A 499 -11.77 -33.90 -10.76
CA VAL A 499 -11.20 -33.78 -12.12
C VAL A 499 -9.92 -34.62 -12.22
N PHE A 500 -8.99 -34.50 -11.28
CA PHE A 500 -7.76 -35.30 -11.26
C PHE A 500 -8.04 -36.79 -11.11
N ALA A 501 -8.93 -37.19 -10.20
CA ALA A 501 -9.35 -38.58 -10.06
C ALA A 501 -9.98 -39.12 -11.37
N GLY A 502 -10.72 -38.28 -12.09
CA GLY A 502 -11.24 -38.62 -13.42
C GLY A 502 -10.17 -38.80 -14.48
N ILE A 503 -9.11 -37.99 -14.45
CA ILE A 503 -7.95 -38.13 -15.34
C ILE A 503 -7.21 -39.44 -15.03
N ILE A 504 -6.98 -39.74 -13.74
CA ILE A 504 -6.34 -40.98 -13.28
C ILE A 504 -7.16 -42.20 -13.70
N GLU A 505 -8.48 -42.17 -13.50
CA GLU A 505 -9.40 -43.21 -13.96
C GLU A 505 -9.28 -43.41 -15.48
N ALA A 506 -9.34 -42.33 -16.27
CA ALA A 506 -9.22 -42.39 -17.71
C ALA A 506 -7.86 -42.95 -18.20
N LEU A 507 -6.77 -42.65 -17.50
CA LEU A 507 -5.43 -43.18 -17.78
C LEU A 507 -5.29 -44.66 -17.38
N SER A 508 -5.86 -45.04 -16.23
CA SER A 508 -5.85 -46.42 -15.72
C SER A 508 -6.60 -47.37 -16.65
N MET A 509 -7.76 -46.92 -17.14
CA MET A 509 -8.61 -47.66 -18.07
C MET A 509 -7.95 -47.89 -19.44
N ARG A 510 -6.91 -47.10 -19.77
CA ARG A 510 -6.17 -47.20 -21.04
C ARG A 510 -4.85 -47.95 -20.90
N GLY A 511 -4.55 -48.47 -19.71
CA GLY A 511 -3.35 -49.25 -19.45
C GLY A 511 -2.07 -48.41 -19.35
N VAL A 512 -2.19 -47.09 -19.10
CA VAL A 512 -1.03 -46.23 -18.82
C VAL A 512 -0.51 -46.46 -17.41
N LEU A 513 -1.40 -46.64 -16.44
CA LEU A 513 -1.07 -46.86 -15.03
C LEU A 513 -0.99 -48.34 -14.63
N ARG A 514 -0.97 -49.27 -15.59
CA ARG A 514 -0.76 -50.70 -15.35
C ARG A 514 0.71 -51.04 -15.55
N TRP A 515 1.28 -51.91 -14.72
CA TRP A 515 2.64 -52.43 -14.90
C TRP A 515 2.60 -53.84 -15.51
N PRO A 516 3.32 -54.13 -16.62
CA PRO A 516 4.08 -53.19 -17.44
C PRO A 516 3.15 -52.28 -18.28
N MET A 517 3.60 -51.04 -18.53
CA MET A 517 2.82 -50.06 -19.29
C MET A 517 2.53 -50.59 -20.71
N ARG A 518 1.29 -50.41 -21.18
CA ARG A 518 0.92 -50.82 -22.55
C ARG A 518 1.75 -50.04 -23.58
N ARG A 519 2.53 -50.74 -24.40
CA ARG A 519 3.34 -50.15 -25.49
C ARG A 519 2.46 -49.27 -26.39
N GLY A 520 2.87 -48.02 -26.62
CA GLY A 520 2.18 -47.06 -27.49
C GLY A 520 1.02 -46.27 -26.87
N ALA A 521 0.65 -46.50 -25.59
CA ALA A 521 -0.47 -45.81 -24.94
C ALA A 521 -0.29 -44.28 -24.88
N LEU A 522 0.92 -43.80 -24.57
CA LEU A 522 1.25 -42.36 -24.57
C LEU A 522 1.15 -41.74 -25.98
N ARG A 523 1.63 -42.46 -27.01
CA ARG A 523 1.58 -42.01 -28.42
C ARG A 523 0.13 -41.90 -28.91
N GLN A 524 -0.73 -42.84 -28.52
CA GLN A 524 -2.16 -42.85 -28.84
C GLN A 524 -2.96 -41.76 -28.09
N ILE A 525 -2.52 -41.37 -26.89
CA ILE A 525 -3.09 -40.23 -26.15
C ILE A 525 -2.69 -38.90 -26.81
N ALA A 526 -1.41 -38.75 -27.16
CA ALA A 526 -0.89 -37.56 -27.81
C ALA A 526 -1.48 -37.36 -29.22
N SER A 527 -1.63 -38.44 -30.01
CA SER A 527 -2.22 -38.38 -31.35
C SER A 527 -3.73 -38.12 -31.36
N GLY A 528 -4.42 -38.28 -30.22
CA GLY A 528 -5.87 -38.11 -30.11
C GLY A 528 -6.68 -39.38 -30.42
N ALA A 529 -6.01 -40.51 -30.72
CA ALA A 529 -6.66 -41.81 -30.95
C ALA A 529 -7.32 -42.39 -29.70
N GLN A 530 -6.77 -42.11 -28.51
CA GLN A 530 -7.40 -42.35 -27.22
C GLN A 530 -7.32 -41.06 -26.39
N PRO A 531 -8.26 -40.10 -26.55
CA PRO A 531 -8.17 -38.76 -25.96
C PRO A 531 -8.70 -38.72 -24.53
N VAL A 532 -7.88 -38.25 -23.57
CA VAL A 532 -8.20 -38.26 -22.12
C VAL A 532 -9.18 -37.13 -21.77
N VAL A 533 -8.81 -35.89 -22.06
CA VAL A 533 -9.60 -34.69 -21.74
C VAL A 533 -10.35 -34.11 -22.95
N ALA A 534 -9.73 -34.10 -24.13
CA ALA A 534 -10.31 -33.60 -25.37
C ALA A 534 -9.79 -34.35 -26.60
N THR A 535 -10.61 -34.46 -27.64
CA THR A 535 -10.26 -35.12 -28.92
C THR A 535 -9.42 -34.21 -29.83
N THR A 536 -9.60 -32.88 -29.76
CA THR A 536 -8.88 -31.92 -30.60
C THR A 536 -7.63 -31.36 -29.89
N ARG A 537 -6.63 -30.95 -30.67
CA ARG A 537 -5.42 -30.28 -30.12
C ARG A 537 -5.81 -28.99 -29.39
N LEU A 538 -6.67 -28.17 -29.99
CA LEU A 538 -7.17 -26.93 -29.39
C LEU A 538 -7.88 -27.17 -28.06
N GLY A 539 -8.75 -28.19 -27.98
CA GLY A 539 -9.44 -28.53 -26.73
C GLY A 539 -8.49 -28.97 -25.61
N ARG A 540 -7.38 -29.67 -25.94
CA ARG A 540 -6.36 -30.03 -24.95
C ARG A 540 -5.56 -28.83 -24.48
N VAL A 541 -5.18 -27.94 -25.40
CA VAL A 541 -4.47 -26.70 -25.07
C VAL A 541 -5.34 -25.82 -24.19
N LEU A 542 -6.60 -25.60 -24.57
CA LEU A 542 -7.56 -24.83 -23.76
C LEU A 542 -7.71 -25.44 -22.36
N PHE A 543 -7.95 -26.75 -22.27
CA PHE A 543 -8.14 -27.42 -20.98
C PHE A 543 -6.95 -27.21 -20.03
N TRP A 544 -5.72 -27.48 -20.49
CA TRP A 544 -4.54 -27.38 -19.63
C TRP A 544 -4.16 -25.94 -19.31
N THR A 545 -4.32 -25.02 -20.27
CA THR A 545 -4.04 -23.60 -20.05
C THR A 545 -4.98 -23.03 -18.99
N VAL A 546 -6.29 -23.25 -19.14
CA VAL A 546 -7.30 -22.75 -18.19
C VAL A 546 -7.16 -23.46 -16.83
N ALA A 547 -6.91 -24.78 -16.81
CA ALA A 547 -6.67 -25.51 -15.57
C ALA A 547 -5.47 -24.97 -14.79
N PHE A 548 -4.34 -24.75 -15.47
CA PHE A 548 -3.15 -24.21 -14.83
C PHE A 548 -3.37 -22.80 -14.28
N THR A 549 -4.07 -21.94 -15.02
CA THR A 549 -4.46 -20.60 -14.56
C THR A 549 -5.32 -20.63 -13.30
N MET A 550 -6.34 -21.50 -13.25
CA MET A 550 -7.20 -21.62 -12.08
C MET A 550 -6.40 -22.09 -10.85
N LEU A 551 -5.46 -23.02 -11.02
CA LEU A 551 -4.59 -23.47 -9.92
C LEU A 551 -3.64 -22.36 -9.46
N LEU A 552 -3.14 -21.51 -10.36
CA LEU A 552 -2.34 -20.35 -10.01
C LEU A 552 -3.15 -19.28 -9.26
N ILE A 553 -4.43 -19.10 -9.57
CA ILE A 553 -5.33 -18.24 -8.78
C ILE A 553 -5.50 -18.79 -7.36
N LEU A 554 -5.68 -20.10 -7.20
CA LEU A 554 -5.74 -20.71 -5.86
C LEU A 554 -4.41 -20.58 -5.11
N LEU A 555 -3.28 -20.69 -5.83
CA LEU A 555 -1.95 -20.51 -5.26
C LEU A 555 -1.69 -19.04 -4.86
N SER A 556 -2.21 -18.06 -5.61
CA SER A 556 -2.10 -16.65 -5.24
C SER A 556 -2.96 -16.32 -4.02
N PHE A 557 -4.19 -16.85 -3.94
CA PHE A 557 -5.00 -16.77 -2.71
C PHE A 557 -4.27 -17.38 -1.51
N SER A 558 -3.58 -18.50 -1.73
CA SER A 558 -2.75 -19.10 -0.71
C SER A 558 -1.57 -18.22 -0.30
N PHE A 559 -0.87 -17.60 -1.25
CA PHE A 559 0.16 -16.61 -0.96
C PHE A 559 -0.37 -15.47 -0.07
N TRP A 560 -1.58 -14.96 -0.36
CA TRP A 560 -2.24 -13.92 0.43
C TRP A 560 -2.79 -14.37 1.79
N GLY A 561 -2.72 -15.67 2.11
CA GLY A 561 -3.13 -16.22 3.39
C GLY A 561 -4.60 -16.64 3.46
N LEU A 562 -5.29 -16.79 2.33
CA LEU A 562 -6.72 -17.16 2.31
C LEU A 562 -6.97 -18.54 2.94
N PHE A 563 -6.00 -19.46 2.96
CA PHE A 563 -6.15 -20.79 3.56
C PHE A 563 -5.73 -20.84 5.05
N LEU A 564 -5.61 -19.68 5.70
CA LEU A 564 -5.57 -19.56 7.17
C LEU A 564 -7.02 -19.49 7.67
N PHE A 565 -7.54 -20.63 8.11
CA PHE A 565 -8.91 -20.77 8.63
C PHE A 565 -9.02 -20.39 10.10
#